data_AF-A0A266Q9I4-F1
#
_entry.id   AF-A0A266Q9I4-F1
#
_cell.length_a   1.000
_cell.length_b   1.000
_cell.length_c   1.000
_cell.angle_alpha   90.00
_cell.angle_beta   90.00
_cell.angle_gamma   90.00
#
_symmetry.space_group_name_H-M   'P 1'
#
loop_
_entity.id
_entity.type
_entity.pdbx_description
1 polymer ?
#
loop_
_entity_poly.entity_id
_entity_poly.type
_entity_poly.pdbx_seq_one_letter_code
_entity_poly.pdbx_strand_id
1 'polypeptide(L)'
;MDSKVVNKEIKRVAWKKLKEFGFSHFTPRVAWRYFPDRIEILEFRSFNKYKADGSNATTFSFEVELGVHLLYVPSGNSIKIKNGILLPSIAECKFRGSIEPSLQFQSKKDPYIWSIDQEGSNISACVEDVVLKLPLIHEWFSQFEHRENVFNILLNGTERLHKLFGFGRNPSPIRSYLLGYVALSIGNRALAEEKLQEAVESQCFTYHFASLEEALSKAL
;
A
#
# COMPACT_ATOMS: atom_id res chain seq x y z
N MET A 1 19.09 6.28 20.85
CA MET A 1 18.40 5.01 20.57
C MET A 1 18.62 4.54 19.12
N ASP A 2 18.52 3.25 18.82
CA ASP A 2 18.67 2.68 17.46
C ASP A 2 17.38 1.97 16.98
N SER A 3 17.15 2.00 15.67
CA SER A 3 16.06 1.32 14.96
C SER A 3 15.94 -0.17 15.28
N LYS A 4 17.03 -0.84 15.68
CA LYS A 4 17.00 -2.24 16.12
C LYS A 4 16.10 -2.47 17.34
N VAL A 5 16.04 -1.50 18.26
CA VAL A 5 15.18 -1.58 19.46
C VAL A 5 13.71 -1.57 19.04
N VAL A 6 13.34 -0.65 18.14
CA VAL A 6 11.98 -0.55 17.61
C VAL A 6 11.60 -1.80 16.79
N ASN A 7 12.52 -2.36 15.98
CA ASN A 7 12.28 -3.61 15.26
C ASN A 7 11.97 -4.78 16.21
N LYS A 8 12.71 -4.88 17.32
CA LYS A 8 12.50 -5.91 18.34
C LYS A 8 11.11 -5.78 18.97
N GLU A 9 10.67 -4.55 19.20
CA GLU A 9 9.36 -4.29 19.79
C GLU A 9 8.19 -4.58 18.84
N ILE A 10 8.29 -4.15 17.57
CA ILE A 10 7.33 -4.52 16.51
C ILE A 10 7.18 -6.04 16.43
N LYS A 11 8.32 -6.76 16.44
CA LYS A 11 8.32 -8.22 16.45
C LYS A 11 7.62 -8.80 17.68
N ARG A 12 7.88 -8.24 18.86
CA ARG A 12 7.35 -8.72 20.14
C ARG A 12 5.84 -8.53 20.24
N VAL A 13 5.34 -7.38 19.82
CA VAL A 13 3.96 -6.94 20.06
C VAL A 13 3.07 -7.15 18.83
N ALA A 14 3.46 -6.59 17.68
CA ALA A 14 2.59 -6.52 16.51
C ALA A 14 2.51 -7.83 15.72
N TRP A 15 3.63 -8.54 15.51
CA TRP A 15 3.62 -9.70 14.60
C TRP A 15 2.71 -10.84 15.05
N LYS A 16 2.60 -11.11 16.36
CA LYS A 16 1.67 -12.13 16.85
C LYS A 16 0.23 -11.79 16.44
N LYS A 17 -0.15 -10.51 16.59
CA LYS A 17 -1.49 -10.02 16.25
C LYS A 17 -1.72 -9.93 14.75
N LEU A 18 -0.73 -9.49 13.97
CA LEU A 18 -0.83 -9.51 12.51
C LEU A 18 -1.04 -10.92 11.95
N LYS A 19 -0.45 -11.95 12.55
CA LYS A 19 -0.72 -13.36 12.17
C LYS A 19 -2.18 -13.75 12.40
N GLU A 20 -2.79 -13.31 13.51
CA GLU A 20 -4.22 -13.53 13.78
C GLU A 20 -5.11 -12.88 12.69
N PHE A 21 -4.63 -11.83 12.02
CA PHE A 21 -5.29 -11.14 10.90
C PHE A 21 -4.91 -11.71 9.50
N GLY A 22 -4.19 -12.81 9.45
CA GLY A 22 -3.85 -13.54 8.22
C GLY A 22 -2.53 -13.13 7.55
N PHE A 23 -1.77 -12.19 8.12
CA PHE A 23 -0.42 -11.90 7.62
C PHE A 23 0.50 -13.11 7.87
N SER A 24 1.18 -13.57 6.82
CA SER A 24 1.95 -14.82 6.86
C SER A 24 3.45 -14.61 6.64
N HIS A 25 3.84 -13.54 5.97
CA HIS A 25 5.24 -13.21 5.70
C HIS A 25 5.64 -11.91 6.35
N PHE A 26 6.86 -11.86 6.89
CA PHE A 26 7.34 -10.75 7.70
C PHE A 26 8.81 -10.46 7.43
N THR A 27 9.15 -9.17 7.41
CA THR A 27 10.50 -8.63 7.63
C THR A 27 10.46 -7.79 8.91
N PRO A 28 11.60 -7.23 9.39
CA PRO A 28 11.59 -6.35 10.57
C PRO A 28 10.55 -5.22 10.54
N ARG A 29 10.12 -4.76 9.35
CA ARG A 29 9.23 -3.60 9.19
C ARG A 29 8.05 -3.80 8.25
N VAL A 30 7.95 -4.93 7.56
CA VAL A 30 6.89 -5.14 6.57
C VAL A 30 6.23 -6.49 6.81
N ALA A 31 4.90 -6.52 6.71
CA ALA A 31 4.09 -7.72 6.76
C ALA A 31 3.29 -7.85 5.45
N TRP A 32 3.18 -9.08 4.94
CA TRP A 32 2.39 -9.40 3.75
C TRP A 32 1.31 -10.43 4.07
N ARG A 33 0.11 -10.20 3.52
CA ARG A 33 -1.04 -11.09 3.50
C ARG A 33 -1.38 -11.39 2.04
N TYR A 34 -1.61 -12.67 1.71
CA TYR A 34 -1.72 -13.15 0.33
C TYR A 34 -3.10 -13.70 0.04
N PHE A 35 -3.63 -13.34 -1.12
CA PHE A 35 -4.88 -13.83 -1.69
C PHE A 35 -4.65 -14.29 -3.14
N PRO A 36 -5.60 -15.03 -3.74
CA PRO A 36 -5.50 -15.45 -5.13
C PRO A 36 -5.38 -14.28 -6.13
N ASP A 37 -5.93 -13.11 -5.80
CA ASP A 37 -6.07 -11.98 -6.70
C ASP A 37 -5.33 -10.72 -6.24
N ARG A 38 -4.79 -10.70 -5.02
CA ARG A 38 -4.07 -9.55 -4.47
C ARG A 38 -3.07 -9.92 -3.38
N ILE A 39 -2.16 -9.00 -3.11
CA ILE A 39 -1.27 -9.00 -1.96
C ILE A 39 -1.51 -7.72 -1.18
N GLU A 40 -1.75 -7.86 0.11
CA GLU A 40 -1.92 -6.76 1.05
C GLU A 40 -0.64 -6.59 1.87
N ILE A 41 -0.25 -5.34 2.08
CA ILE A 41 1.04 -4.97 2.66
C ILE A 41 0.81 -3.98 3.79
N LEU A 42 1.43 -4.23 4.92
CA LEU A 42 1.55 -3.27 6.02
C LEU A 42 3.04 -2.98 6.26
N GLU A 43 3.43 -1.72 6.21
CA GLU A 43 4.80 -1.25 6.44
C GLU A 43 4.87 -0.28 7.63
N PHE A 44 5.75 -0.59 8.58
CA PHE A 44 6.21 0.34 9.62
C PHE A 44 7.35 1.18 9.04
N ARG A 45 7.03 2.29 8.36
CA ARG A 45 8.02 3.10 7.66
C ARG A 45 8.79 4.00 8.62
N SER A 46 10.10 3.82 8.67
CA SER A 46 11.01 4.72 9.40
C SER A 46 11.36 5.98 8.62
N PHE A 47 11.85 7.00 9.32
CA PHE A 47 12.33 8.23 8.71
C PHE A 47 13.85 8.25 8.54
N ASN A 48 14.30 8.81 7.42
CA ASN A 48 15.66 9.31 7.35
C ASN A 48 15.79 10.63 8.12
N LYS A 49 17.02 11.09 8.36
CA LYS A 49 17.28 12.31 9.14
C LYS A 49 16.52 13.53 8.61
N TYR A 50 16.51 13.72 7.28
CA TYR A 50 15.82 14.85 6.65
C TYR A 50 14.32 14.87 6.95
N LYS A 51 13.63 13.72 6.80
CA LYS A 51 12.21 13.60 7.12
C LYS A 51 11.93 13.77 8.62
N ALA A 52 12.77 13.19 9.46
CA ALA A 52 12.66 13.29 10.91
C ALA A 52 12.73 14.76 11.37
N ASP A 53 13.71 15.51 10.86
CA ASP A 53 13.91 16.93 11.18
C ASP A 53 12.70 17.78 10.71
N GLY A 54 12.19 17.53 9.49
CA GLY A 54 11.03 18.24 8.95
C GLY A 54 9.75 18.03 9.76
N SER A 55 9.51 16.80 10.20
CA SER A 55 8.31 16.40 10.95
C SER A 55 8.43 16.54 12.47
N ASN A 56 9.57 17.07 12.96
CA ASN A 56 9.90 17.16 14.40
C ASN A 56 9.72 15.80 15.11
N ALA A 57 10.22 14.75 14.47
CA ALA A 57 10.18 13.38 14.93
C ALA A 57 11.61 12.83 15.04
N THR A 58 11.78 11.68 15.71
CA THR A 58 13.06 10.99 15.73
C THR A 58 13.19 10.09 14.50
N THR A 59 14.42 9.69 14.14
CA THR A 59 14.67 8.79 13.00
C THR A 59 14.14 7.37 13.24
N PHE A 60 13.81 7.03 14.48
CA PHE A 60 13.24 5.75 14.86
C PHE A 60 11.73 5.83 15.16
N SER A 61 11.10 7.02 15.08
CA SER A 61 9.66 7.16 14.85
C SER A 61 9.25 6.49 13.54
N PHE A 62 7.95 6.20 13.38
CA PHE A 62 7.44 5.56 12.18
C PHE A 62 6.02 5.99 11.80
N GLU A 63 5.70 5.78 10.51
CA GLU A 63 4.34 5.72 9.97
C GLU A 63 3.92 4.26 9.81
N VAL A 64 2.61 4.01 9.81
CA VAL A 64 2.03 2.74 9.35
C VAL A 64 1.37 2.99 8.01
N GLU A 65 1.96 2.41 6.96
CA GLU A 65 1.44 2.47 5.61
C GLU A 65 0.85 1.14 5.16
N LEU A 66 -0.20 1.26 4.35
CA LEU A 66 -0.95 0.18 3.77
C LEU A 66 -0.79 0.21 2.25
N GLY A 67 -0.69 -0.96 1.64
CA GLY A 67 -0.60 -1.11 0.20
C GLY A 67 -1.35 -2.33 -0.30
N VAL A 68 -2.01 -2.20 -1.45
CA VAL A 68 -2.58 -3.33 -2.19
C VAL A 68 -1.93 -3.44 -3.56
N HIS A 69 -1.43 -4.64 -3.83
CA HIS A 69 -0.89 -5.05 -5.11
C HIS A 69 -1.85 -6.06 -5.75
N LEU A 70 -2.48 -5.69 -6.86
CA LEU A 70 -3.44 -6.55 -7.57
C LEU A 70 -2.68 -7.49 -8.52
N LEU A 71 -2.96 -8.80 -8.45
CA LEU A 71 -2.28 -9.82 -9.25
C LEU A 71 -2.85 -9.95 -10.67
N TYR A 72 -4.09 -9.48 -10.88
CA TYR A 72 -4.78 -9.47 -12.18
C TYR A 72 -4.57 -8.16 -12.96
N VAL A 73 -3.66 -7.30 -12.50
CA VAL A 73 -3.20 -6.11 -13.22
C VAL A 73 -1.71 -6.28 -13.47
N PRO A 74 -1.22 -6.23 -14.73
CA PRO A 74 0.19 -6.41 -15.00
C PRO A 74 1.04 -5.39 -14.22
N SER A 75 2.11 -5.88 -13.59
CA SER A 75 3.05 -4.99 -12.91
C SER A 75 3.93 -4.27 -13.93
N GLY A 76 4.06 -2.95 -13.77
CA GLY A 76 5.01 -2.17 -14.56
C GLY A 76 6.47 -2.36 -14.13
N ASN A 77 6.72 -2.89 -12.93
CA ASN A 77 8.08 -3.07 -12.42
C ASN A 77 8.34 -4.53 -12.06
N SER A 78 9.60 -4.94 -12.11
CA SER A 78 10.04 -6.23 -11.58
C SER A 78 9.88 -6.24 -10.06
N ILE A 79 8.90 -6.97 -9.57
CA ILE A 79 8.67 -7.12 -8.13
C ILE A 79 9.68 -8.13 -7.58
N LYS A 80 10.20 -7.83 -6.40
CA LYS A 80 11.13 -8.74 -5.72
C LYS A 80 10.47 -10.08 -5.43
N ILE A 81 11.15 -11.16 -5.81
CA ILE A 81 10.78 -12.54 -5.45
C ILE A 81 11.88 -13.12 -4.55
N LYS A 82 11.48 -13.77 -3.45
CA LYS A 82 12.41 -14.50 -2.57
C LYS A 82 11.81 -15.84 -2.20
N ASN A 83 12.52 -16.93 -2.49
CA ASN A 83 12.06 -18.30 -2.23
C ASN A 83 10.66 -18.58 -2.82
N GLY A 84 10.42 -18.12 -4.05
CA GLY A 84 9.12 -18.27 -4.73
C GLY A 84 8.00 -17.36 -4.23
N ILE A 85 8.26 -16.51 -3.23
CA ILE A 85 7.27 -15.60 -2.66
C ILE A 85 7.46 -14.19 -3.23
N LEU A 86 6.37 -13.60 -3.75
CA LEU A 86 6.33 -12.24 -4.23
C LEU A 86 6.31 -11.26 -3.03
N LEU A 87 7.19 -10.26 -3.06
CA LEU A 87 7.40 -9.30 -1.97
C LEU A 87 7.33 -7.86 -2.51
N PRO A 88 6.14 -7.38 -2.93
CA PRO A 88 5.98 -5.99 -3.33
C PRO A 88 6.32 -5.06 -2.16
N SER A 89 6.82 -3.89 -2.51
CA SER A 89 6.96 -2.72 -1.65
C SER A 89 5.72 -1.84 -1.75
N ILE A 90 5.55 -0.91 -0.81
CA ILE A 90 4.45 0.06 -0.88
C ILE A 90 4.53 0.90 -2.17
N ALA A 91 5.73 1.20 -2.68
CA ALA A 91 5.90 1.96 -3.92
C ALA A 91 5.38 1.22 -5.17
N GLU A 92 5.29 -0.11 -5.13
CA GLU A 92 4.76 -0.95 -6.21
C GLU A 92 3.24 -1.13 -6.11
N CYS A 93 2.62 -0.68 -5.01
CA CYS A 93 1.18 -0.72 -4.82
C CYS A 93 0.48 0.46 -5.50
N LYS A 94 -0.68 0.18 -6.09
CA LYS A 94 -1.51 1.17 -6.79
C LYS A 94 -2.62 1.73 -5.90
N PHE A 95 -2.90 1.06 -4.80
CA PHE A 95 -3.76 1.56 -3.75
C PHE A 95 -2.96 1.59 -2.46
N ARG A 96 -2.86 2.79 -1.89
CA ARG A 96 -2.04 3.09 -0.71
C ARG A 96 -2.84 3.91 0.28
N GLY A 97 -2.52 3.72 1.55
CA GLY A 97 -3.11 4.45 2.66
C GLY A 97 -2.16 4.48 3.85
N SER A 98 -2.57 5.21 4.88
CA SER A 98 -1.84 5.38 6.14
C SER A 98 -2.86 5.35 7.27
N ILE A 99 -2.43 4.94 8.46
CA ILE A 99 -3.25 4.93 9.66
C ILE A 99 -2.82 6.06 10.59
N GLU A 100 -3.79 6.77 11.15
CA GLU A 100 -3.56 7.79 12.17
C GLU A 100 -3.45 7.12 13.55
N PRO A 101 -2.42 7.44 14.35
CA PRO A 101 -2.32 6.95 15.72
C PRO A 101 -3.42 7.54 16.61
N SER A 102 -3.82 6.84 17.67
CA SER A 102 -4.76 7.40 18.68
C SER A 102 -4.08 8.19 19.79
N LEU A 103 -2.75 8.12 19.88
CA LEU A 103 -1.99 8.65 21.00
C LEU A 103 -1.99 10.19 20.99
N GLN A 104 -2.22 10.82 22.15
CA GLN A 104 -2.38 12.28 22.23
C GLN A 104 -1.05 13.07 22.22
N PHE A 105 0.09 12.40 22.43
CA PHE A 105 1.42 13.02 22.50
C PHE A 105 2.13 13.12 21.13
N GLN A 106 1.39 13.04 20.03
CA GLN A 106 1.94 13.02 18.68
C GLN A 106 2.56 14.35 18.23
N SER A 107 3.38 14.28 17.16
CA SER A 107 3.86 15.47 16.48
C SER A 107 2.68 16.29 15.97
N LYS A 108 2.62 17.58 16.34
CA LYS A 108 1.58 18.49 15.84
C LYS A 108 1.69 18.78 14.33
N LYS A 109 2.81 18.40 13.69
CA LYS A 109 3.06 18.70 12.28
C LYS A 109 2.51 17.62 11.34
N ASP A 110 2.52 16.36 11.78
CA ASP A 110 2.09 15.24 10.94
C ASP A 110 1.28 14.24 11.79
N PRO A 111 -0.03 14.11 11.53
CA PRO A 111 -0.94 13.27 12.32
C PRO A 111 -0.83 11.78 11.99
N TYR A 112 0.06 11.36 11.07
CA TYR A 112 0.25 9.95 10.71
C TYR A 112 1.47 9.31 11.40
N ILE A 113 2.18 10.05 12.27
CA ILE A 113 3.44 9.62 12.86
C ILE A 113 3.26 9.11 14.30
N TRP A 114 3.66 7.87 14.53
CA TRP A 114 3.97 7.37 15.88
C TRP A 114 5.31 7.95 16.32
N SER A 115 5.26 9.09 17.00
CA SER A 115 6.44 9.77 17.54
C SER A 115 7.05 9.02 18.71
N ILE A 116 8.29 8.57 18.57
CA ILE A 116 9.05 7.93 19.64
C ILE A 116 10.06 8.95 20.23
N ASP A 117 10.11 9.07 21.56
CA ASP A 117 11.03 9.97 22.26
C ASP A 117 12.51 9.53 22.19
N GLN A 118 13.46 10.40 22.56
CA GLN A 118 14.90 10.14 22.39
C GLN A 118 15.40 8.92 23.17
N GLU A 119 14.74 8.67 24.29
CA GLU A 119 14.98 7.63 25.28
C GLU A 119 14.29 6.30 24.92
N GLY A 120 13.29 6.34 24.04
CA GLY A 120 12.40 5.24 23.69
C GLY A 120 11.41 4.82 24.74
N SER A 121 11.09 5.70 25.68
CA SER A 121 10.22 5.36 26.80
C SER A 121 8.80 4.98 26.36
N ASN A 122 8.36 5.52 25.22
CA ASN A 122 7.02 5.32 24.68
C ASN A 122 6.89 4.28 23.54
N ILE A 123 7.94 3.51 23.19
CA ILE A 123 7.89 2.56 22.05
C ILE A 123 6.76 1.53 22.23
N SER A 124 6.63 0.92 23.41
CA SER A 124 5.59 -0.11 23.65
C SER A 124 4.20 0.45 23.38
N ALA A 125 3.92 1.65 23.91
CA ALA A 125 2.65 2.34 23.69
C ALA A 125 2.41 2.62 22.19
N CYS A 126 3.42 3.06 21.45
CA CYS A 126 3.29 3.27 20.01
C CYS A 126 2.95 1.98 19.25
N VAL A 127 3.64 0.87 19.53
CA VAL A 127 3.40 -0.39 18.83
C VAL A 127 2.06 -1.03 19.26
N GLU A 128 1.68 -0.91 20.54
CA GLU A 128 0.38 -1.34 21.05
C GLU A 128 -0.76 -0.56 20.42
N ASP A 129 -0.59 0.75 20.21
CA ASP A 129 -1.56 1.58 19.51
C ASP A 129 -1.80 1.08 18.07
N VAL A 130 -0.76 0.68 17.33
CA VAL A 130 -0.92 0.04 16.01
C VAL A 130 -1.74 -1.24 16.11
N VAL A 131 -1.53 -2.06 17.14
CA VAL A 131 -2.32 -3.28 17.37
C VAL A 131 -3.80 -2.95 17.59
N LEU A 132 -4.10 -1.89 18.35
CA LEU A 132 -5.48 -1.42 18.55
C LEU A 132 -6.14 -0.95 17.25
N LYS A 133 -5.35 -0.52 16.25
CA LYS A 133 -5.83 -0.10 14.92
C LYS A 133 -6.03 -1.24 13.93
N LEU A 134 -5.67 -2.49 14.26
CA LEU A 134 -5.81 -3.61 13.32
C LEU A 134 -7.23 -3.80 12.76
N PRO A 135 -8.33 -3.57 13.51
CA PRO A 135 -9.68 -3.60 12.93
C PRO A 135 -9.88 -2.55 11.82
N LEU A 136 -9.39 -1.32 12.01
CA LEU A 136 -9.47 -0.26 11.00
C LEU A 136 -8.58 -0.55 9.78
N ILE A 137 -7.42 -1.14 10.02
CA ILE A 137 -6.53 -1.62 8.95
C ILE A 137 -7.24 -2.69 8.12
N HIS A 138 -7.93 -3.62 8.79
CA HIS A 138 -8.69 -4.66 8.11
C HIS A 138 -9.85 -4.10 7.29
N GLU A 139 -10.62 -3.16 7.85
CA GLU A 139 -11.68 -2.44 7.14
C GLU A 139 -11.14 -1.69 5.92
N TRP A 140 -9.95 -1.08 6.04
CA TRP A 140 -9.31 -0.45 4.90
C TRP A 140 -8.98 -1.45 3.79
N PHE A 141 -8.55 -2.67 4.12
CA PHE A 141 -8.26 -3.71 3.13
C PHE A 141 -9.53 -4.34 2.53
N SER A 142 -10.63 -4.43 3.28
CA SER A 142 -11.84 -5.13 2.81
C SER A 142 -12.49 -4.48 1.60
N GLN A 143 -12.25 -3.18 1.36
CA GLN A 143 -12.73 -2.51 0.13
C GLN A 143 -12.12 -3.08 -1.16
N PHE A 144 -11.02 -3.84 -1.08
CA PHE A 144 -10.35 -4.46 -2.23
C PHE A 144 -10.65 -5.95 -2.38
N GLU A 145 -11.55 -6.51 -1.56
CA GLU A 145 -11.92 -7.93 -1.62
C GLU A 145 -12.67 -8.32 -2.88
N HIS A 146 -13.40 -7.38 -3.48
CA HIS A 146 -14.18 -7.59 -4.68
C HIS A 146 -13.69 -6.68 -5.80
N ARG A 147 -13.50 -7.25 -6.99
CA ARG A 147 -13.00 -6.52 -8.16
C ARG A 147 -13.95 -5.39 -8.58
N GLU A 148 -15.25 -5.55 -8.34
CA GLU A 148 -16.29 -4.55 -8.54
C GLU A 148 -16.08 -3.32 -7.65
N ASN A 149 -15.60 -3.51 -6.42
CA ASN A 149 -15.28 -2.39 -5.54
C ASN A 149 -14.03 -1.65 -6.04
N VAL A 150 -13.01 -2.38 -6.46
CA VAL A 150 -11.81 -1.80 -7.10
C VAL A 150 -12.19 -1.01 -8.35
N PHE A 151 -13.06 -1.57 -9.17
CA PHE A 151 -13.61 -0.93 -10.36
C PHE A 151 -14.32 0.37 -10.00
N ASN A 152 -15.20 0.36 -8.99
CA ASN A 152 -15.93 1.55 -8.54
C ASN A 152 -14.99 2.63 -7.98
N ILE A 153 -13.93 2.25 -7.25
CA ILE A 153 -12.89 3.17 -6.78
C ILE A 153 -12.19 3.83 -7.98
N LEU A 154 -11.82 3.06 -8.99
CA LEU A 154 -11.16 3.58 -10.19
C LEU A 154 -12.09 4.38 -11.09
N LEU A 155 -13.39 4.07 -11.13
CA LEU A 155 -14.33 4.81 -11.95
C LEU A 155 -14.70 6.15 -11.30
N ASN A 156 -15.00 6.14 -10.00
CA ASN A 156 -15.65 7.27 -9.32
C ASN A 156 -14.83 7.89 -8.18
N GLY A 157 -13.81 7.20 -7.67
CA GLY A 157 -13.08 7.61 -6.49
C GLY A 157 -12.13 8.80 -6.71
N THR A 158 -11.93 9.62 -5.69
CA THR A 158 -10.94 10.70 -5.72
C THR A 158 -9.79 10.35 -4.81
N GLU A 159 -8.56 10.53 -5.27
CA GLU A 159 -7.39 10.32 -4.42
C GLU A 159 -7.40 11.30 -3.25
N ARG A 160 -7.16 10.76 -2.06
CA ARG A 160 -6.96 11.53 -0.83
C ARG A 160 -5.66 11.04 -0.23
N LEU A 161 -4.65 11.92 -0.20
CA LEU A 161 -3.35 11.60 0.39
C LEU A 161 -3.55 11.03 1.79
N HIS A 162 -2.75 10.01 2.13
CA HIS A 162 -2.84 9.22 3.37
C HIS A 162 -4.11 8.39 3.57
N LYS A 163 -5.23 8.67 2.91
CA LYS A 163 -6.46 7.85 3.03
C LYS A 163 -6.53 6.75 1.97
N LEU A 164 -6.50 7.15 0.71
CA LEU A 164 -6.57 6.24 -0.44
C LEU A 164 -5.99 6.95 -1.66
N PHE A 165 -4.81 6.52 -2.11
CA PHE A 165 -4.06 7.14 -3.21
C PHE A 165 -3.14 6.14 -3.93
N GLY A 166 -2.51 6.57 -5.02
CA GLY A 166 -1.59 5.78 -5.87
C GLY A 166 -2.16 5.30 -7.19
N PHE A 167 -3.46 5.51 -7.44
CA PHE A 167 -4.18 5.07 -8.63
C PHE A 167 -4.44 6.20 -9.63
N GLY A 168 -3.97 7.41 -9.33
CA GLY A 168 -4.00 8.58 -10.19
C GLY A 168 -5.30 9.38 -10.12
N ARG A 169 -5.21 10.63 -10.57
CA ARG A 169 -6.38 11.52 -10.75
C ARG A 169 -7.31 10.98 -11.84
N ASN A 170 -8.56 11.39 -11.79
CA ASN A 170 -9.53 11.11 -12.85
C ASN A 170 -9.69 12.35 -13.76
N PRO A 171 -9.33 12.28 -15.05
CA PRO A 171 -8.58 11.21 -15.73
C PRO A 171 -7.06 11.32 -15.49
N SER A 172 -6.34 10.22 -15.67
CA SER A 172 -4.87 10.19 -15.79
C SER A 172 -4.42 8.88 -16.45
N PRO A 173 -3.24 8.84 -17.12
CA PRO A 173 -2.76 7.64 -17.81
C PRO A 173 -2.72 6.39 -16.95
N ILE A 174 -2.22 6.50 -15.72
CA ILE A 174 -2.19 5.37 -14.77
C ILE A 174 -3.58 4.90 -14.40
N ARG A 175 -4.54 5.82 -14.31
CA ARG A 175 -5.91 5.47 -13.98
C ARG A 175 -6.60 4.75 -15.13
N SER A 176 -6.41 5.20 -16.37
CA SER A 176 -6.92 4.51 -17.55
C SER A 176 -6.29 3.12 -17.68
N TYR A 177 -4.98 2.99 -17.47
CA TYR A 177 -4.29 1.69 -17.40
C TYR A 177 -4.93 0.75 -16.37
N LEU A 178 -5.08 1.19 -15.12
CA LEU A 178 -5.66 0.37 -14.05
C LEU A 178 -7.12 0.03 -14.34
N LEU A 179 -7.92 1.01 -14.75
CA LEU A 179 -9.34 0.83 -15.03
C LEU A 179 -9.55 -0.15 -16.20
N GLY A 180 -8.69 -0.14 -17.21
CA GLY A 180 -8.71 -1.09 -18.32
C GLY A 180 -8.57 -2.54 -17.87
N TYR A 181 -7.51 -2.87 -17.13
CA TYR A 181 -7.31 -4.24 -16.63
C TYR A 181 -8.34 -4.66 -15.58
N VAL A 182 -8.77 -3.75 -14.71
CA VAL A 182 -9.83 -4.05 -13.75
C VAL A 182 -11.16 -4.29 -14.47
N ALA A 183 -11.49 -3.52 -15.51
CA ALA A 183 -12.68 -3.75 -16.35
C ALA A 183 -12.64 -5.13 -17.04
N LEU A 184 -11.48 -5.55 -17.58
CA LEU A 184 -11.31 -6.90 -18.12
C LEU A 184 -11.60 -7.96 -17.05
N SER A 185 -11.07 -7.76 -15.85
CA SER A 185 -11.17 -8.73 -14.75
C SER A 185 -12.60 -8.98 -14.25
N ILE A 186 -13.53 -8.08 -14.59
CA ILE A 186 -14.98 -8.19 -14.29
C ILE A 186 -15.83 -8.42 -15.56
N GLY A 187 -15.19 -8.69 -16.71
CA GLY A 187 -15.87 -8.99 -17.98
C GLY A 187 -16.41 -7.78 -18.75
N ASN A 188 -16.10 -6.54 -18.34
CA ASN A 188 -16.50 -5.34 -19.07
C ASN A 188 -15.51 -5.01 -20.20
N ARG A 189 -15.58 -5.80 -21.28
CA ARG A 189 -14.63 -5.73 -22.40
C ARG A 189 -14.65 -4.40 -23.16
N ALA A 190 -15.83 -3.84 -23.40
CA ALA A 190 -15.95 -2.59 -24.14
C ALA A 190 -15.22 -1.42 -23.43
N LEU A 191 -15.46 -1.26 -22.13
CA LEU A 191 -14.78 -0.24 -21.34
C LEU A 191 -13.29 -0.54 -21.18
N ALA A 192 -12.92 -1.82 -21.07
CA ALA A 192 -11.51 -2.20 -21.02
C ALA A 192 -10.74 -1.76 -22.26
N GLU A 193 -11.26 -2.05 -23.45
CA GLU A 193 -10.62 -1.67 -24.71
C GLU A 193 -10.50 -0.16 -24.83
N GLU A 194 -11.54 0.60 -24.48
CA GLU A 194 -11.51 2.06 -24.41
C GLU A 194 -10.39 2.58 -23.49
N LYS A 195 -10.32 2.09 -22.25
CA LYS A 195 -9.36 2.60 -21.26
C LYS A 195 -7.93 2.13 -21.49
N LEU A 196 -7.73 0.95 -22.06
CA LEU A 196 -6.40 0.51 -22.49
C LEU A 196 -5.94 1.29 -23.73
N GLN A 197 -6.83 1.64 -24.65
CA GLN A 197 -6.51 2.51 -25.77
C GLN A 197 -6.07 3.91 -25.30
N GLU A 198 -6.78 4.52 -24.34
CA GLU A 198 -6.33 5.76 -23.69
C GLU A 198 -4.93 5.63 -23.06
N ALA A 199 -4.63 4.48 -22.45
CA ALA A 199 -3.31 4.21 -21.87
C ALA A 199 -2.22 4.09 -22.95
N VAL A 200 -2.51 3.46 -24.10
CA VAL A 200 -1.60 3.42 -25.27
C VAL A 200 -1.31 4.83 -25.76
N GLU A 201 -2.36 5.61 -26.00
CA GLU A 201 -2.27 6.97 -26.55
C GLU A 201 -1.52 7.93 -25.63
N SER A 202 -1.53 7.67 -24.32
CA SER A 202 -0.77 8.46 -23.35
C SER A 202 0.75 8.36 -23.49
N GLN A 203 1.26 7.32 -24.20
CA GLN A 203 2.69 6.99 -24.34
C GLN A 203 3.46 6.81 -23.01
N CYS A 204 2.77 6.76 -21.87
CA CYS A 204 3.38 6.62 -20.55
C CYS A 204 3.81 5.16 -20.24
N PHE A 205 3.36 4.19 -21.05
CA PHE A 205 3.55 2.75 -20.81
C PHE A 205 4.25 2.04 -21.98
N THR A 206 5.00 2.77 -22.82
CA THR A 206 5.68 2.23 -24.01
C THR A 206 6.66 1.09 -23.71
N TYR A 207 7.22 1.04 -22.50
CA TYR A 207 8.04 -0.08 -22.03
C TYR A 207 7.24 -1.34 -21.66
N HIS A 208 5.92 -1.23 -21.54
CA HIS A 208 5.01 -2.34 -21.26
C HIS A 208 4.34 -2.84 -22.53
N PHE A 209 3.71 -1.95 -23.28
CA PHE A 209 2.98 -2.27 -24.51
C PHE A 209 2.98 -1.04 -25.42
N ALA A 210 2.96 -1.29 -26.73
CA ALA A 210 2.90 -0.27 -27.78
C ALA A 210 1.54 -0.19 -28.49
N SER A 211 0.68 -1.20 -28.30
CA SER A 211 -0.64 -1.29 -28.92
C SER A 211 -1.71 -1.83 -27.97
N LEU A 212 -2.98 -1.66 -28.34
CA LEU A 212 -4.11 -2.23 -27.61
C LEU A 212 -4.06 -3.76 -27.61
N GLU A 213 -3.70 -4.38 -28.73
CA GLU A 213 -3.56 -5.83 -28.86
C GLU A 213 -2.51 -6.37 -27.88
N GLU A 214 -1.35 -5.70 -27.79
CA GLU A 214 -0.32 -6.04 -26.81
C GLU A 214 -0.80 -5.86 -25.37
N ALA A 215 -1.54 -4.78 -25.07
CA ALA A 215 -2.10 -4.56 -23.74
C ALA A 215 -3.10 -5.66 -23.35
N LEU A 216 -4.03 -6.02 -24.25
CA LEU A 216 -5.00 -7.09 -24.02
C LEU A 216 -4.32 -8.45 -23.81
N SER A 217 -3.25 -8.74 -24.54
CA SER A 217 -2.50 -10.01 -24.41
C SER A 217 -1.86 -10.21 -23.03
N LYS A 218 -1.70 -9.13 -22.24
CA LYS A 218 -1.12 -9.19 -20.89
C LYS A 218 -2.14 -9.48 -19.79
N ALA A 219 -3.44 -9.45 -20.10
CA ALA A 219 -4.46 -9.91 -19.16
C ALA A 219 -4.40 -11.44 -19.09
N LEU A 220 -3.68 -11.96 -18.08
CA LEU A 220 -3.62 -13.39 -17.75
C LEU A 220 -4.75 -13.76 -16.78
#